data_AF-A0A6J4KH43-F1
#
_entry.id   AF-A0A6J4KH43-F1
#
_cell.length_a   1.000
_cell.length_b   1.000
_cell.length_c   1.000
_cell.angle_alpha   90.00
_cell.angle_beta   90.00
_cell.angle_gamma   90.00
#
_symmetry.space_group_name_H-M   'P 1'
#
loop_
_entity.id
_entity.type
_entity.pdbx_description
1 polymer ?
#
loop_
_entity_poly.entity_id
_entity_poly.type
_entity_poly.pdbx_seq_one_letter_code
_entity_poly.pdbx_strand_id
1 'polypeptide(L)'
;MRICFIGDSFVNGTCDPKCLGWTGRICAAACGQGHDITYYNLGIRGETSADIETRWFSEVSCRLPHYGDGRIVFSFGVNDTYLENEKIRIEVEKSIENARYILKSAQERVPVLMVGPPPVIDAERTSRIANLSEQFSQVCSELNVPYLDVCTPLQKSEIWQKELTENDGSHPGAAGYAELAKIVHNWDGWKAWFKNINISDQETVTLFRAVGKKEMELIKESDFLAFPPRLSFQPTFYPVVHKAYAIQIARDWNTRDAASGYFGYVTRFRVVAEFLKKYPVQNVGSSIHQEYWIPAEELAQFNQNIVGKIEIFAEYQP
;
A
#
# COMPACT_ATOMS: atom_id res chain seq x y z
N MET A 1 -2.63 -4.29 1.33
CA MET A 1 -2.12 -2.92 1.13
C MET A 1 -2.02 -2.61 -0.36
N ARG A 2 -2.38 -1.39 -0.80
CA ARG A 2 -2.23 -0.93 -2.19
C ARG A 2 -1.18 0.18 -2.23
N ILE A 3 -0.18 0.06 -3.11
CA ILE A 3 0.93 1.02 -3.16
C ILE A 3 1.04 1.59 -4.57
N CYS A 4 0.94 2.92 -4.67
CA CYS A 4 1.26 3.66 -5.89
C CYS A 4 2.69 4.18 -5.80
N PHE A 5 3.53 3.82 -6.77
CA PHE A 5 4.86 4.39 -6.95
C PHE A 5 4.80 5.40 -8.09
N ILE A 6 5.14 6.66 -7.81
CA ILE A 6 4.96 7.78 -8.73
C ILE A 6 6.29 8.47 -8.93
N GLY A 7 6.64 8.73 -10.18
CA GLY A 7 7.93 9.31 -10.50
C GLY A 7 8.26 9.23 -11.97
N ASP A 8 9.56 9.18 -12.23
CA ASP A 8 10.11 9.18 -13.57
C ASP A 8 10.50 7.77 -14.07
N SER A 9 11.48 7.70 -14.98
CA SER A 9 12.02 6.47 -15.55
C SER A 9 12.62 5.52 -14.52
N PHE A 10 13.13 6.00 -13.39
CA PHE A 10 13.69 5.15 -12.33
C PHE A 10 12.59 4.44 -11.55
N VAL A 11 11.44 5.09 -11.34
CA VAL A 11 10.24 4.44 -10.79
C VAL A 11 9.72 3.39 -11.76
N ASN A 12 9.67 3.69 -13.06
CA ASN A 12 9.24 2.75 -14.09
C ASN A 12 10.11 1.48 -14.15
N GLY A 13 11.40 1.56 -13.80
CA GLY A 13 12.34 0.46 -13.96
C GLY A 13 12.89 0.34 -15.39
N THR A 14 13.05 1.48 -16.06
CA THR A 14 13.54 1.56 -17.45
C THR A 14 14.89 0.86 -17.58
N CYS A 15 15.06 0.06 -18.64
CA CYS A 15 16.27 -0.75 -18.89
C CYS A 15 16.47 -1.98 -17.98
N ASP A 16 15.56 -2.27 -17.05
CA ASP A 16 15.54 -3.56 -16.35
C ASP A 16 14.95 -4.65 -17.26
N PRO A 17 15.73 -5.66 -17.71
CA PRO A 17 15.21 -6.74 -18.57
C PRO A 17 14.18 -7.62 -17.87
N LYS A 18 14.08 -7.54 -16.53
CA LYS A 18 13.05 -8.24 -15.76
C LYS A 18 11.72 -7.50 -15.70
N CYS A 19 11.66 -6.26 -16.19
CA CYS A 19 10.49 -5.38 -16.13
C CYS A 19 9.94 -5.22 -14.70
N LEU A 20 10.81 -5.22 -13.68
CA LEU A 20 10.42 -5.05 -12.28
C LEU A 20 10.81 -3.69 -11.74
N GLY A 21 11.97 -3.16 -12.14
CA GLY A 21 12.59 -2.02 -11.46
C GLY A 21 12.85 -2.29 -9.97
N TRP A 22 13.17 -1.25 -9.21
CA TRP A 22 13.33 -1.40 -7.76
C TRP A 22 11.98 -1.56 -7.05
N THR A 23 10.93 -0.90 -7.55
CA THR A 23 9.57 -0.91 -7.01
C THR A 23 8.94 -2.30 -7.03
N GLY A 24 9.00 -2.99 -8.18
CA GLY A 24 8.52 -4.37 -8.30
C GLY A 24 9.29 -5.34 -7.40
N ARG A 25 10.62 -5.15 -7.27
CA ARG A 25 11.47 -5.99 -6.40
C ARG A 25 11.10 -5.84 -4.92
N ILE A 26 10.90 -4.63 -4.41
CA ILE A 26 10.52 -4.43 -3.00
C ILE A 26 9.09 -4.91 -2.70
N CYS A 27 8.17 -4.79 -3.64
CA CYS A 27 6.83 -5.38 -3.51
C CYS A 27 6.87 -6.91 -3.53
N ALA A 28 7.65 -7.52 -4.44
CA ALA A 28 7.83 -8.96 -4.48
C ALA A 28 8.46 -9.49 -3.18
N ALA A 29 9.42 -8.76 -2.60
CA ALA A 29 9.99 -9.10 -1.30
C ALA A 29 8.94 -9.04 -0.17
N ALA A 30 8.10 -8.01 -0.15
CA ALA A 30 7.01 -7.91 0.82
C ALA A 30 5.97 -9.05 0.65
N CYS A 31 5.59 -9.39 -0.58
CA CYS A 31 4.74 -10.55 -0.85
C CYS A 31 5.38 -11.87 -0.37
N GLY A 32 6.69 -12.03 -0.56
CA GLY A 32 7.45 -13.17 -0.06
C GLY A 32 7.49 -13.26 1.48
N GLN A 33 7.23 -12.15 2.18
CA GLN A 33 7.08 -12.08 3.64
C GLN A 33 5.61 -12.26 4.10
N GLY A 34 4.70 -12.60 3.19
CA GLY A 34 3.29 -12.87 3.49
C GLY A 34 2.37 -11.65 3.43
N HIS A 35 2.85 -10.49 2.98
CA HIS A 35 2.00 -9.31 2.80
C HIS A 35 1.21 -9.37 1.48
N ASP A 36 -0.09 -9.07 1.53
CA ASP A 36 -0.92 -8.92 0.32
C ASP A 36 -0.77 -7.50 -0.26
N ILE A 37 -0.01 -7.38 -1.36
CA ILE A 37 0.33 -6.11 -2.02
C ILE A 37 -0.32 -6.01 -3.39
N THR A 38 -1.11 -4.96 -3.59
CA THR A 38 -1.46 -4.48 -4.92
C THR A 38 -0.44 -3.43 -5.36
N TYR A 39 0.34 -3.76 -6.38
CA TYR A 39 1.42 -2.92 -6.91
C TYR A 39 0.96 -2.09 -8.12
N TYR A 40 1.04 -0.77 -8.00
CA TYR A 40 0.81 0.16 -9.11
C TYR A 40 2.08 0.97 -9.40
N ASN A 41 2.67 0.73 -10.57
CA ASN A 41 3.74 1.58 -11.09
C ASN A 41 3.14 2.72 -11.94
N LEU A 42 3.47 3.95 -11.58
CA LEU A 42 3.05 5.18 -12.25
C LEU A 42 4.29 6.02 -12.62
N GLY A 43 5.41 5.37 -12.89
CA GLY A 43 6.62 6.00 -13.41
C GLY A 43 6.49 6.29 -14.90
N ILE A 44 6.84 7.51 -15.34
CA ILE A 44 6.82 7.88 -16.76
C ILE A 44 8.18 8.46 -17.14
N ARG A 45 8.75 7.99 -18.25
CA ARG A 45 10.10 8.41 -18.68
C ARG A 45 10.14 9.90 -19.00
N GLY A 46 11.19 10.57 -18.54
CA GLY A 46 11.47 11.97 -18.87
C GLY A 46 10.65 12.99 -18.07
N GLU A 47 9.76 12.57 -17.19
CA GLU A 47 8.95 13.48 -16.39
C GLU A 47 9.73 14.18 -15.29
N THR A 48 9.33 15.42 -15.06
CA THR A 48 9.82 16.33 -14.03
C THR A 48 8.85 16.41 -12.84
N SER A 49 9.24 17.12 -11.78
CA SER A 49 8.32 17.43 -10.67
C SER A 49 7.05 18.16 -11.13
N ALA A 50 7.16 19.02 -12.14
CA ALA A 50 6.02 19.76 -12.68
C ALA A 50 5.02 18.85 -13.41
N ASP A 51 5.52 17.90 -14.22
CA ASP A 51 4.65 16.93 -14.89
C ASP A 51 3.90 16.08 -13.86
N ILE A 52 4.61 15.60 -12.83
CA ILE A 52 4.04 14.79 -11.76
C ILE A 52 2.98 15.57 -10.97
N GLU A 53 3.23 16.85 -10.65
CA GLU A 53 2.28 17.74 -9.97
C GLU A 53 0.90 17.73 -10.65
N THR A 54 0.87 17.78 -11.98
CA THR A 54 -0.38 17.88 -12.74
C THR A 54 -1.21 16.60 -12.75
N ARG A 55 -0.57 15.42 -12.67
CA ARG A 55 -1.25 14.14 -12.94
C ARG A 55 -1.47 13.27 -11.71
N TRP A 56 -0.58 13.35 -10.71
CA TRP A 56 -0.50 12.35 -9.64
C TRP A 56 -1.86 12.12 -8.96
N PHE A 57 -2.59 13.20 -8.67
CA PHE A 57 -3.84 13.14 -7.91
C PHE A 57 -4.90 12.32 -8.64
N SER A 58 -5.08 12.58 -9.94
CA SER A 58 -6.09 11.92 -10.75
C SER A 58 -5.81 10.42 -10.90
N GLU A 59 -4.56 10.06 -11.19
CA GLU A 59 -4.16 8.67 -11.37
C GLU A 59 -4.24 7.86 -10.08
N VAL A 60 -3.78 8.44 -8.97
CA VAL A 60 -3.83 7.78 -7.66
C VAL A 60 -5.28 7.59 -7.20
N SER A 61 -6.16 8.56 -7.44
CA SER A 61 -7.56 8.48 -7.01
C SER A 61 -8.32 7.31 -7.64
N CYS A 62 -7.95 6.89 -8.85
CA CYS A 62 -8.52 5.70 -9.49
C CYS A 62 -8.02 4.37 -8.89
N ARG A 63 -6.95 4.39 -8.09
CA ARG A 63 -6.23 3.19 -7.60
C ARG A 63 -6.35 3.01 -6.09
N LEU A 64 -6.36 4.13 -5.36
CA LEU A 64 -6.44 4.20 -3.91
C LEU A 64 -7.82 4.77 -3.50
N PRO A 65 -8.85 3.91 -3.35
CA PRO A 65 -10.13 4.35 -2.83
C PRO A 65 -10.00 4.74 -1.35
N HIS A 66 -10.85 5.66 -0.88
CA HIS A 66 -10.82 6.19 0.49
C HIS A 66 -11.00 5.14 1.59
N TYR A 67 -11.62 3.99 1.28
CA TYR A 67 -11.84 2.88 2.22
C TYR A 67 -10.71 1.84 2.23
N GLY A 68 -9.68 2.01 1.39
CA GLY A 68 -8.59 1.04 1.25
C GLY A 68 -7.33 1.40 2.02
N ASP A 69 -6.55 0.39 2.39
CA ASP A 69 -5.20 0.53 2.93
C ASP A 69 -4.21 0.98 1.83
N GLY A 70 -4.24 2.26 1.48
CA GLY A 70 -3.45 2.88 0.42
C GLY A 70 -2.15 3.52 0.89
N ARG A 71 -1.11 3.51 0.07
CA ARG A 71 0.19 4.17 0.29
C ARG A 71 0.70 4.80 -0.99
N ILE A 72 1.49 5.87 -0.87
CA ILE A 72 2.18 6.50 -2.00
C ILE A 72 3.68 6.57 -1.74
N VAL A 73 4.48 6.18 -2.72
CA VAL A 73 5.92 6.45 -2.74
C VAL A 73 6.22 7.36 -3.92
N PHE A 74 6.78 8.53 -3.65
CA PHE A 74 7.29 9.42 -4.69
C PHE A 74 8.80 9.23 -4.89
N SER A 75 9.26 9.35 -6.13
CA SER A 75 10.68 9.47 -6.46
C SER A 75 10.87 10.18 -7.80
N PHE A 76 11.41 11.39 -7.76
CA PHE A 76 11.58 12.27 -8.92
C PHE A 76 12.69 13.31 -8.66
N GLY A 77 12.98 14.13 -9.67
CA GLY A 77 13.96 15.22 -9.60
C GLY A 77 15.18 15.02 -10.51
N VAL A 78 15.42 13.80 -11.02
CA VAL A 78 16.55 13.56 -11.94
C VAL A 78 16.38 14.35 -13.23
N ASN A 79 15.16 14.44 -13.75
CA ASN A 79 14.86 15.17 -14.99
C ASN A 79 14.76 16.69 -14.79
N ASP A 80 14.40 17.17 -13.61
CA ASP A 80 14.40 18.58 -13.24
C ASP A 80 15.80 19.17 -13.44
N THR A 81 16.83 18.44 -13.02
CA THR A 81 18.25 18.83 -13.11
C THR A 81 18.91 18.65 -14.49
N TYR A 82 18.16 18.17 -15.47
CA TYR A 82 18.66 17.98 -16.83
C TYR A 82 18.85 19.34 -17.51
N LEU A 83 19.95 19.48 -18.26
CA LEU A 83 20.22 20.67 -19.06
C LEU A 83 19.70 20.46 -20.48
N GLU A 84 18.65 21.18 -20.84
CA GLU A 84 18.12 21.25 -22.20
C GLU A 84 18.50 22.62 -22.79
N ASN A 85 19.34 22.62 -23.82
CA ASN A 85 19.89 23.86 -24.42
C ASN A 85 20.53 24.79 -23.37
N GLU A 86 21.39 24.22 -22.51
CA GLU A 86 22.10 24.93 -21.43
C GLU A 86 21.20 25.50 -20.31
N LYS A 87 19.90 25.20 -20.34
CA LYS A 87 18.95 25.60 -19.30
C LYS A 87 18.49 24.39 -18.51
N ILE A 88 18.42 24.54 -17.18
CA ILE A 88 17.83 23.51 -16.33
C ILE A 88 16.34 23.38 -16.66
N ARG A 89 15.84 22.16 -16.79
CA ARG A 89 14.43 21.94 -17.18
C ARG A 89 13.46 22.52 -16.16
N ILE A 90 13.76 22.35 -14.87
CA ILE A 90 13.02 22.96 -13.76
C ILE A 90 14.01 23.55 -12.78
N GLU A 91 13.87 24.86 -12.51
CA GLU A 91 14.68 25.54 -11.51
C GLU A 91 14.53 24.88 -10.12
N VAL A 92 15.58 24.93 -9.32
CA VAL A 92 15.61 24.27 -7.99
C VAL A 92 14.47 24.75 -7.10
N GLU A 93 14.24 26.07 -7.04
CA GLU A 93 13.14 26.66 -6.27
C GLU A 93 11.77 26.15 -6.73
N LYS A 94 11.57 26.03 -8.05
CA LYS A 94 10.31 25.51 -8.58
C LYS A 94 10.13 24.03 -8.26
N SER A 95 11.21 23.25 -8.30
CA SER A 95 11.19 21.85 -7.89
C SER A 95 10.81 21.70 -6.40
N ILE A 96 11.33 22.57 -5.54
CA ILE A 96 10.99 22.65 -4.10
C ILE A 96 9.51 22.96 -3.90
N GLU A 97 8.98 23.97 -4.60
CA GLU A 97 7.56 24.33 -4.56
C GLU A 97 6.67 23.15 -4.96
N ASN A 98 6.99 22.49 -6.09
CA ASN A 98 6.23 21.35 -6.60
C ASN A 98 6.25 20.20 -5.60
N ALA A 99 7.44 19.83 -5.09
CA ALA A 99 7.59 18.77 -4.09
C ALA A 99 6.78 19.07 -2.81
N ARG A 100 6.87 20.30 -2.29
CA ARG A 100 6.12 20.73 -1.10
C ARG A 100 4.61 20.61 -1.31
N TYR A 101 4.11 21.07 -2.46
CA TYR A 101 2.70 20.98 -2.79
C TYR A 101 2.24 19.52 -2.89
N ILE A 102 2.92 18.71 -3.71
CA ILE A 102 2.60 17.29 -3.93
C ILE A 102 2.58 16.53 -2.61
N LEU A 103 3.64 16.65 -1.81
CA LEU A 103 3.80 15.89 -0.57
C LEU A 103 2.75 16.29 0.47
N LYS A 104 2.55 17.60 0.68
CA LYS A 104 1.54 18.10 1.62
C LYS A 104 0.13 17.59 1.25
N SER A 105 -0.25 17.71 -0.02
CA SER A 105 -1.56 17.26 -0.49
C SER A 105 -1.73 15.74 -0.46
N ALA A 106 -0.67 14.96 -0.70
CA ALA A 106 -0.73 13.51 -0.64
C ALA A 106 -0.88 12.96 0.79
N GLN A 107 -0.17 13.57 1.76
CA GLN A 107 -0.20 13.18 3.17
C GLN A 107 -1.57 13.36 3.83
N GLU A 108 -2.38 14.31 3.36
CA GLU A 108 -3.77 14.49 3.82
C GLU A 108 -4.67 13.31 3.47
N ARG A 109 -4.24 12.41 2.57
CA ARG A 109 -5.04 11.30 2.05
C ARG A 109 -4.55 9.94 2.51
N VAL A 110 -3.25 9.70 2.44
CA VAL A 110 -2.63 8.40 2.71
C VAL A 110 -1.19 8.59 3.20
N PRO A 111 -0.59 7.59 3.88
CA PRO A 111 0.82 7.66 4.22
C PRO A 111 1.73 7.76 2.98
N VAL A 112 2.74 8.62 3.06
CA VAL A 112 3.66 8.96 1.97
C VAL A 112 5.11 8.66 2.37
N LEU A 113 5.89 8.13 1.44
CA LEU A 113 7.36 8.12 1.50
C LEU A 113 7.91 8.87 0.29
N MET A 114 9.09 9.48 0.46
CA MET A 114 9.86 10.05 -0.64
C MET A 114 11.23 9.35 -0.72
N VAL A 115 11.56 8.84 -1.90
CA VAL A 115 12.89 8.31 -2.22
C VAL A 115 13.58 9.33 -3.12
N GLY A 116 14.74 9.81 -2.71
CA GLY A 116 15.51 10.81 -3.44
C GLY A 116 15.90 10.38 -4.85
N PRO A 117 16.30 11.34 -5.71
CA PRO A 117 16.74 11.05 -7.07
C PRO A 117 18.08 10.28 -7.08
N PRO A 118 18.23 9.18 -7.83
CA PRO A 118 19.48 8.42 -7.92
C PRO A 118 20.52 9.12 -8.82
N PRO A 119 21.81 8.75 -8.73
CA PRO A 119 22.89 9.36 -9.52
C PRO A 119 22.93 8.78 -10.94
N VAL A 120 23.52 9.54 -11.86
CA VAL A 120 23.76 9.17 -13.26
C VAL A 120 25.26 9.20 -13.58
N ILE A 121 25.67 8.77 -14.77
CA ILE A 121 27.10 8.70 -15.14
C ILE A 121 27.75 10.09 -15.23
N ASP A 122 26.97 11.10 -15.57
CA ASP A 122 27.41 12.50 -15.66
C ASP A 122 27.63 13.08 -14.25
N ALA A 123 28.88 13.43 -13.95
CA ALA A 123 29.31 13.92 -12.64
C ALA A 123 28.75 15.32 -12.29
N GLU A 124 28.62 16.21 -13.29
CA GLU A 124 28.06 17.55 -13.06
C GLU A 124 26.56 17.45 -12.79
N ARG A 125 25.85 16.62 -13.57
CA ARG A 125 24.44 16.33 -13.33
C ARG A 125 24.23 15.64 -12.00
N THR A 126 25.05 14.67 -11.64
CA THR A 126 24.98 14.01 -10.32
C THR A 126 25.21 15.00 -9.19
N SER A 127 26.08 16.00 -9.37
CA SER A 127 26.27 17.08 -8.40
C SER A 127 25.02 17.96 -8.24
N ARG A 128 24.32 18.29 -9.34
CA ARG A 128 23.01 18.97 -9.30
C ARG A 128 21.93 18.12 -8.65
N ILE A 129 21.89 16.82 -8.95
CA ILE A 129 20.98 15.85 -8.33
C ILE A 129 21.20 15.78 -6.82
N ALA A 130 22.45 15.71 -6.36
CA ALA A 130 22.78 15.69 -4.95
C ALA A 130 22.32 16.97 -4.24
N ASN A 131 22.54 18.15 -4.85
CA ASN A 131 22.04 19.41 -4.32
C ASN A 131 20.51 19.44 -4.22
N LEU A 132 19.79 19.02 -5.27
CA LEU A 132 18.32 18.96 -5.23
C LEU A 132 17.81 17.93 -4.20
N SER A 133 18.50 16.79 -4.06
CA SER A 133 18.19 15.77 -3.05
C SER A 133 18.26 16.33 -1.62
N GLU A 134 19.25 17.19 -1.33
CA GLU A 134 19.36 17.87 -0.05
C GLU A 134 18.17 18.80 0.20
N GLN A 135 17.76 19.58 -0.81
CA GLN A 135 16.59 20.46 -0.73
C GLN A 135 15.30 19.67 -0.49
N PHE A 136 15.10 18.55 -1.19
CA PHE A 136 13.96 17.66 -0.95
C PHE A 136 13.97 17.05 0.45
N SER A 137 15.15 16.68 0.98
CA SER A 137 15.27 16.21 2.36
C SER A 137 14.80 17.26 3.37
N GLN A 138 15.11 18.55 3.14
CA GLN A 138 14.66 19.65 4.01
C GLN A 138 13.13 19.81 3.94
N VAL A 139 12.54 19.84 2.75
CA VAL A 139 11.08 19.89 2.56
C VAL A 139 10.40 18.72 3.26
N CYS A 140 10.89 17.49 3.07
CA CYS A 140 10.36 16.31 3.73
C CYS A 140 10.45 16.39 5.25
N SER A 141 11.57 16.89 5.79
CA SER A 141 11.73 17.11 7.24
C SER A 141 10.70 18.10 7.78
N GLU A 142 10.46 19.22 7.10
CA GLU A 142 9.47 20.22 7.51
C GLU A 142 8.03 19.68 7.48
N LEU A 143 7.73 18.80 6.52
CA LEU A 143 6.41 18.17 6.36
C LEU A 143 6.26 16.86 7.17
N ASN A 144 7.29 16.44 7.91
CA ASN A 144 7.35 15.12 8.56
C ASN A 144 7.07 13.94 7.59
N VAL A 145 7.52 14.04 6.34
CA VAL A 145 7.56 12.93 5.37
C VAL A 145 8.88 12.20 5.55
N PRO A 146 8.89 10.86 5.72
CA PRO A 146 10.16 10.14 5.70
C PRO A 146 10.81 10.24 4.31
N TYR A 147 12.08 10.68 4.30
CA TYR A 147 12.92 10.80 3.12
C TYR A 147 14.06 9.80 3.13
N LEU A 148 14.38 9.22 1.97
CA LEU A 148 15.54 8.35 1.79
C LEU A 148 16.48 8.92 0.74
N ASP A 149 17.66 9.34 1.15
CA ASP A 149 18.74 9.61 0.21
C ASP A 149 19.31 8.29 -0.36
N VAL A 150 19.19 8.14 -1.67
CA VAL A 150 19.81 7.03 -2.43
C VAL A 150 20.97 7.51 -3.30
N CYS A 151 21.15 8.82 -3.47
CA CYS A 151 22.20 9.38 -4.30
C CYS A 151 23.58 9.06 -3.72
N THR A 152 23.78 9.36 -2.44
CA THR A 152 25.07 9.13 -1.75
C THR A 152 25.53 7.66 -1.76
N PRO A 153 24.69 6.66 -1.39
CA PRO A 153 25.13 5.27 -1.41
C PRO A 153 25.33 4.72 -2.84
N LEU A 154 24.49 5.11 -3.82
CA LEU A 154 24.60 4.59 -5.19
C LEU A 154 25.78 5.18 -5.97
N GLN A 155 26.24 6.40 -5.63
CA GLN A 155 27.49 6.93 -6.20
C GLN A 155 28.70 6.06 -5.87
N LYS A 156 28.68 5.36 -4.73
CA LYS A 156 29.75 4.47 -4.27
C LYS A 156 29.60 3.03 -4.77
N SER A 157 28.51 2.72 -5.48
CA SER A 157 28.25 1.37 -5.97
C SER A 157 28.96 1.12 -7.30
N GLU A 158 29.88 0.16 -7.31
CA GLU A 158 30.53 -0.31 -8.53
C GLU A 158 29.51 -0.96 -9.50
N ILE A 159 28.49 -1.65 -8.97
CA ILE A 159 27.46 -2.31 -9.79
C ILE A 159 26.61 -1.27 -10.51
N TRP A 160 26.17 -0.23 -9.78
CA TRP A 160 25.40 0.87 -10.34
C TRP A 160 26.20 1.57 -11.43
N GLN A 161 27.42 2.01 -11.13
CA GLN A 161 28.27 2.73 -12.09
C GLN A 161 28.60 1.88 -13.33
N LYS A 162 28.88 0.59 -13.15
CA LYS A 162 29.14 -0.34 -14.24
C LYS A 162 27.93 -0.43 -15.17
N GLU A 163 26.74 -0.68 -14.63
CA GLU A 163 25.54 -0.84 -15.46
C GLU A 163 25.10 0.47 -16.13
N LEU A 164 25.34 1.64 -15.50
CA LEU A 164 25.15 2.92 -16.19
C LEU A 164 26.07 3.04 -17.41
N THR A 165 27.34 2.66 -17.26
CA THR A 165 28.35 2.73 -18.33
C THR A 165 28.03 1.76 -19.47
N GLU A 166 27.60 0.55 -19.14
CA GLU A 166 27.28 -0.51 -20.11
C GLU A 166 25.94 -0.28 -20.84
N ASN A 167 25.10 0.64 -20.34
CA ASN A 167 23.79 0.91 -20.88
C ASN A 167 23.71 2.32 -21.52
N ASP A 168 22.80 3.18 -21.07
CA ASP A 168 22.54 4.50 -21.69
C ASP A 168 23.11 5.68 -20.89
N GLY A 169 23.98 5.41 -19.91
CA GLY A 169 24.56 6.42 -19.02
C GLY A 169 23.62 6.95 -17.94
N SER A 170 22.32 6.63 -17.98
CA SER A 170 21.33 7.12 -17.01
C SER A 170 20.65 6.01 -16.23
N HIS A 171 20.30 4.90 -16.89
CA HIS A 171 19.52 3.83 -16.28
C HIS A 171 20.38 2.58 -16.07
N PRO A 172 20.36 1.98 -14.87
CA PRO A 172 21.01 0.70 -14.65
C PRO A 172 20.21 -0.44 -15.28
N GLY A 173 20.80 -1.63 -15.28
CA GLY A 173 20.14 -2.89 -15.59
C GLY A 173 19.57 -3.57 -14.35
N ALA A 174 19.48 -4.89 -14.40
CA ALA A 174 18.81 -5.66 -13.35
C ALA A 174 19.53 -5.63 -11.99
N ALA A 175 20.86 -5.51 -11.95
CA ALA A 175 21.63 -5.59 -10.72
C ALA A 175 21.63 -4.24 -9.97
N GLY A 176 21.77 -3.12 -10.68
CA GLY A 176 21.69 -1.78 -10.10
C GLY A 176 20.30 -1.49 -9.54
N TYR A 177 19.22 -1.88 -10.23
CA TYR A 177 17.88 -1.82 -9.64
C TYR A 177 17.71 -2.75 -8.43
N ALA A 178 18.43 -3.87 -8.36
CA ALA A 178 18.43 -4.72 -7.17
C ALA A 178 19.15 -4.05 -5.98
N GLU A 179 20.21 -3.28 -6.23
CA GLU A 179 20.87 -2.50 -5.17
C GLU A 179 20.00 -1.36 -4.65
N LEU A 180 19.36 -0.59 -5.53
CA LEU A 180 18.39 0.42 -5.12
C LEU A 180 17.25 -0.22 -4.31
N ALA A 181 16.70 -1.34 -4.78
CA ALA A 181 15.68 -2.09 -4.04
C ALA A 181 16.19 -2.53 -2.65
N LYS A 182 17.44 -2.98 -2.54
CA LYS A 182 18.05 -3.38 -1.26
C LYS A 182 18.19 -2.20 -0.29
N ILE A 183 18.57 -1.02 -0.77
CA ILE A 183 18.65 0.19 0.06
C ILE A 183 17.25 0.53 0.59
N VAL A 184 16.25 0.61 -0.29
CA VAL A 184 14.86 0.94 0.09
C VAL A 184 14.28 -0.12 1.03
N HIS A 185 14.46 -1.40 0.73
CA HIS A 185 13.97 -2.49 1.57
C HIS A 185 14.53 -2.44 3.00
N ASN A 186 15.79 -2.00 3.16
CA ASN A 186 16.44 -1.92 4.45
C ASN A 186 16.16 -0.64 5.23
N TRP A 187 15.58 0.37 4.59
CA TRP A 187 15.24 1.64 5.21
C TRP A 187 14.09 1.52 6.22
N ASP A 188 14.24 2.17 7.37
CA ASP A 188 13.23 2.16 8.42
C ASP A 188 11.89 2.76 7.99
N GLY A 189 11.88 3.76 7.10
CA GLY A 189 10.64 4.34 6.57
C GLY A 189 9.81 3.33 5.79
N TRP A 190 10.45 2.55 4.90
CA TRP A 190 9.79 1.45 4.20
C TRP A 190 9.36 0.35 5.16
N LYS A 191 10.29 -0.11 6.01
CA LYS A 191 9.98 -1.15 7.00
C LYS A 191 8.83 -0.73 7.90
N ALA A 192 8.70 0.54 8.29
CA ALA A 192 7.63 1.03 9.15
C ALA A 192 6.21 0.76 8.62
N TRP A 193 6.04 0.59 7.31
CA TRP A 193 4.73 0.21 6.74
C TRP A 193 4.38 -1.27 6.96
N PHE A 194 5.39 -2.11 7.20
CA PHE A 194 5.27 -3.56 7.39
C PHE A 194 5.65 -4.00 8.81
N LYS A 195 6.35 -3.13 9.55
CA LYS A 195 6.41 -3.15 11.00
C LYS A 195 4.98 -2.91 11.44
N ASN A 196 4.31 -3.98 11.79
CA ASN A 196 3.11 -3.89 12.56
C ASN A 196 3.40 -2.90 13.71
N ILE A 197 2.53 -1.88 13.87
CA ILE A 197 2.14 -1.48 15.22
C ILE A 197 2.00 -2.80 15.97
N ASN A 198 2.80 -3.03 17.01
CA ASN A 198 2.80 -4.27 17.79
C ASN A 198 1.37 -4.69 18.15
N ILE A 199 0.77 -5.49 17.26
CA ILE A 199 -0.45 -6.27 17.45
C ILE A 199 -0.06 -7.64 16.90
N SER A 200 0.76 -8.25 17.75
CA SER A 200 1.20 -9.64 17.88
C SER A 200 1.94 -10.33 16.73
N ASP A 201 3.05 -10.96 17.12
CA ASP A 201 3.71 -12.12 16.49
C ASP A 201 2.77 -13.35 16.41
N GLN A 202 1.46 -13.15 16.24
CA GLN A 202 0.48 -14.22 16.14
C GLN A 202 0.04 -14.34 14.69
N GLU A 203 0.19 -15.55 14.16
CA GLU A 203 -0.45 -15.98 12.91
C GLU A 203 -1.95 -15.60 12.94
N THR A 204 -2.48 -15.09 11.83
CA THR A 204 -3.90 -14.71 11.71
C THR A 204 -4.58 -15.41 10.56
N VAL A 205 -5.88 -15.67 10.68
CA VAL A 205 -6.74 -16.19 9.62
C VAL A 205 -7.67 -15.08 9.14
N THR A 206 -7.77 -14.90 7.82
CA THR A 206 -8.75 -13.97 7.23
C THR A 206 -10.10 -14.66 7.11
N LEU A 207 -11.13 -14.02 7.65
CA LEU A 207 -12.51 -14.49 7.62
C LEU A 207 -13.43 -13.42 7.05
N PHE A 208 -14.63 -13.85 6.68
CA PHE A 208 -15.67 -13.00 6.13
C PHE A 208 -16.97 -13.17 6.92
N ARG A 209 -17.86 -12.17 6.84
CA ARG A 209 -19.22 -12.31 7.37
C ARG A 209 -20.17 -11.43 6.56
N ALA A 210 -21.31 -11.99 6.19
CA ALA A 210 -22.40 -11.19 5.64
C ALA A 210 -23.19 -10.55 6.78
N VAL A 211 -23.46 -9.24 6.69
CA VAL A 211 -24.22 -8.49 7.69
C VAL A 211 -25.28 -7.61 7.01
N GLY A 212 -26.38 -7.33 7.71
CA GLY A 212 -27.41 -6.39 7.27
C GLY A 212 -27.10 -4.94 7.67
N LYS A 213 -27.99 -4.00 7.30
CA LYS A 213 -27.81 -2.56 7.60
C LYS A 213 -27.61 -2.25 9.08
N LYS A 214 -28.50 -2.75 9.94
CA LYS A 214 -28.47 -2.47 11.39
C LYS A 214 -27.18 -2.99 12.03
N GLU A 215 -26.75 -4.20 11.70
CA GLU A 215 -25.51 -4.77 12.22
C GLU A 215 -24.30 -3.98 11.72
N MET A 216 -24.32 -3.50 10.47
CA MET A 216 -23.25 -2.66 9.92
C MET A 216 -23.18 -1.27 10.58
N GLU A 217 -24.31 -0.66 10.91
CA GLU A 217 -24.35 0.61 11.65
C GLU A 217 -23.70 0.45 13.03
N LEU A 218 -23.99 -0.62 13.75
CA LEU A 218 -23.36 -0.91 15.05
C LEU A 218 -21.85 -1.18 14.92
N ILE A 219 -21.41 -1.84 13.84
CA ILE A 219 -19.98 -2.02 13.56
C ILE A 219 -19.32 -0.65 13.29
N LYS A 220 -19.97 0.25 12.55
CA LYS A 220 -19.47 1.62 12.32
C LYS A 220 -19.37 2.42 13.62
N GLU A 221 -20.37 2.30 14.51
CA GLU A 221 -20.36 2.92 15.84
C GLU A 221 -19.19 2.43 16.71
N SER A 222 -18.74 1.18 16.51
CA SER A 222 -17.54 0.62 17.17
C SER A 222 -16.20 1.05 16.53
N ASP A 223 -16.21 2.02 15.60
CA ASP A 223 -15.07 2.35 14.73
C ASP A 223 -14.49 1.12 13.99
N PHE A 224 -15.38 0.21 13.60
CA PHE A 224 -15.07 -1.06 12.93
C PHE A 224 -14.20 -2.02 13.76
N LEU A 225 -14.24 -1.93 15.08
CA LEU A 225 -13.42 -2.78 15.95
C LEU A 225 -14.15 -4.04 16.44
N ALA A 226 -15.49 -4.08 16.37
CA ALA A 226 -16.25 -5.19 16.94
C ALA A 226 -17.55 -5.50 16.20
N PHE A 227 -17.93 -6.78 16.19
CA PHE A 227 -19.30 -7.19 15.89
C PHE A 227 -20.20 -6.97 17.11
N PRO A 228 -21.45 -6.50 16.93
CA PRO A 228 -22.36 -6.31 18.05
C PRO A 228 -22.76 -7.65 18.68
N PRO A 229 -23.16 -7.66 19.97
CA PRO A 229 -23.68 -8.85 20.63
C PRO A 229 -24.81 -9.52 19.84
N ARG A 230 -24.86 -10.85 19.85
CA ARG A 230 -25.97 -11.60 19.25
C ARG A 230 -27.25 -11.37 20.06
N LEU A 231 -28.40 -11.53 19.38
CA LEU A 231 -29.68 -11.55 20.08
C LEU A 231 -29.75 -12.79 20.98
N SER A 232 -30.50 -12.70 22.09
CA SER A 232 -30.56 -13.76 23.11
C SER A 232 -30.96 -15.14 22.58
N PHE A 233 -31.71 -15.20 21.47
CA PHE A 233 -32.14 -16.44 20.81
C PHE A 233 -31.18 -16.96 19.73
N GLN A 234 -30.06 -16.25 19.46
CA GLN A 234 -29.08 -16.61 18.45
C GLN A 234 -27.83 -17.17 19.16
N PRO A 235 -27.73 -18.49 19.36
CA PRO A 235 -26.69 -19.09 20.20
C PRO A 235 -25.28 -19.06 19.59
N THR A 236 -25.18 -18.74 18.30
CA THR A 236 -23.93 -18.87 17.55
C THR A 236 -23.67 -17.63 16.71
N PHE A 237 -22.42 -17.18 16.76
CA PHE A 237 -21.80 -16.26 15.81
C PHE A 237 -20.97 -17.06 14.81
N TYR A 238 -21.23 -16.85 13.52
CA TYR A 238 -20.62 -17.64 12.44
C TYR A 238 -19.91 -16.74 11.43
N PRO A 239 -18.57 -16.63 11.51
CA PRO A 239 -17.76 -16.11 10.42
C PRO A 239 -17.47 -17.23 9.42
N VAL A 240 -17.39 -16.89 8.14
CA VAL A 240 -17.17 -17.84 7.03
C VAL A 240 -15.74 -17.75 6.50
N VAL A 241 -15.22 -18.88 6.03
CA VAL A 241 -13.86 -19.00 5.50
C VAL A 241 -13.77 -18.41 4.09
N HIS A 242 -14.75 -18.73 3.25
CA HIS A 242 -14.70 -18.39 1.83
C HIS A 242 -15.49 -17.12 1.51
N LYS A 243 -14.82 -16.15 0.90
CA LYS A 243 -15.42 -14.93 0.34
C LYS A 243 -16.65 -15.22 -0.53
N ALA A 244 -16.59 -16.25 -1.39
CA ALA A 244 -17.68 -16.59 -2.31
C ALA A 244 -18.98 -16.93 -1.55
N TYR A 245 -18.86 -17.62 -0.42
CA TYR A 245 -20.00 -17.95 0.42
C TYR A 245 -20.56 -16.71 1.14
N ALA A 246 -19.70 -15.83 1.67
CA ALA A 246 -20.16 -14.56 2.25
C ALA A 246 -20.92 -13.69 1.22
N ILE A 247 -20.43 -13.64 -0.02
CA ILE A 247 -21.10 -12.94 -1.12
C ILE A 247 -22.47 -13.56 -1.42
N GLN A 248 -22.55 -14.90 -1.47
CA GLN A 248 -23.81 -15.60 -1.71
C GLN A 248 -24.84 -15.26 -0.63
N ILE A 249 -24.47 -15.28 0.66
CA ILE A 249 -25.37 -14.88 1.76
C ILE A 249 -25.83 -13.44 1.59
N ALA A 250 -24.88 -12.50 1.40
CA ALA A 250 -25.19 -11.09 1.30
C ALA A 250 -26.09 -10.76 0.10
N ARG A 251 -25.78 -11.32 -1.07
CA ARG A 251 -26.46 -11.02 -2.34
C ARG A 251 -27.78 -11.78 -2.49
N ASP A 252 -27.83 -13.06 -2.13
CA ASP A 252 -28.97 -13.92 -2.45
C ASP A 252 -29.98 -14.03 -1.31
N TRP A 253 -29.55 -13.79 -0.05
CA TRP A 253 -30.40 -13.89 1.13
C TRP A 253 -30.66 -12.52 1.80
N ASN A 254 -29.63 -11.77 2.19
CA ASN A 254 -29.83 -10.51 2.95
C ASN A 254 -30.57 -9.42 2.15
N THR A 255 -30.38 -9.35 0.83
CA THR A 255 -31.13 -8.43 -0.05
C THR A 255 -32.63 -8.73 -0.11
N ARG A 256 -33.05 -9.94 0.25
CA ARG A 256 -34.44 -10.41 0.24
C ARG A 256 -35.07 -10.47 1.63
N ASP A 257 -34.29 -10.19 2.67
CA ASP A 257 -34.71 -10.28 4.06
C ASP A 257 -34.98 -8.90 4.67
N ALA A 258 -36.18 -8.75 5.23
CA ALA A 258 -36.60 -7.51 5.88
C ALA A 258 -35.78 -7.21 7.14
N ALA A 259 -35.35 -8.23 7.89
CA ALA A 259 -34.57 -8.04 9.11
C ALA A 259 -33.18 -7.48 8.82
N SER A 260 -32.62 -7.82 7.66
CA SER A 260 -31.36 -7.28 7.11
C SER A 260 -31.50 -5.87 6.52
N GLY A 261 -32.74 -5.37 6.35
CA GLY A 261 -33.03 -4.09 5.72
C GLY A 261 -32.91 -4.13 4.18
N TYR A 262 -33.12 -5.32 3.60
CA TYR A 262 -32.99 -5.60 2.16
C TYR A 262 -31.62 -5.16 1.60
N PHE A 263 -30.56 -5.44 2.34
CA PHE A 263 -29.21 -5.03 1.99
C PHE A 263 -28.21 -6.02 2.58
N GLY A 264 -27.22 -6.41 1.79
CA GLY A 264 -26.13 -7.26 2.23
C GLY A 264 -24.79 -6.56 2.16
N TYR A 265 -24.14 -6.38 3.31
CA TYR A 265 -22.71 -6.09 3.37
C TYR A 265 -21.95 -7.40 3.48
N VAL A 266 -20.81 -7.50 2.80
CA VAL A 266 -19.78 -8.51 3.10
C VAL A 266 -18.67 -7.80 3.85
N THR A 267 -18.34 -8.27 5.04
CA THR A 267 -17.19 -7.79 5.81
C THR A 267 -16.00 -8.74 5.68
N ARG A 268 -14.79 -8.20 5.78
CA ARG A 268 -13.52 -8.93 5.85
C ARG A 268 -12.77 -8.51 7.11
N PHE A 269 -12.21 -9.47 7.84
CA PHE A 269 -11.46 -9.20 9.06
C PHE A 269 -10.44 -10.32 9.31
N ARG A 270 -9.42 -10.03 10.12
CA ARG A 270 -8.38 -11.00 10.51
C ARG A 270 -8.56 -11.37 11.97
N VAL A 271 -8.39 -12.64 12.29
CA VAL A 271 -8.50 -13.15 13.66
C VAL A 271 -7.25 -13.94 14.01
N VAL A 272 -6.78 -13.83 15.25
CA VAL A 272 -5.67 -14.63 15.78
C VAL A 272 -5.91 -16.14 15.55
N ALA A 273 -5.01 -16.81 14.84
CA ALA A 273 -5.14 -18.22 14.46
C ALA A 273 -5.16 -19.15 15.68
N GLU A 274 -4.35 -18.83 16.71
CA GLU A 274 -4.31 -19.61 17.96
C GLU A 274 -5.66 -19.61 18.69
N PHE A 275 -6.37 -18.49 18.67
CA PHE A 275 -7.71 -18.41 19.23
C PHE A 275 -8.71 -19.28 18.44
N LEU A 276 -8.61 -19.29 17.11
CA LEU A 276 -9.50 -20.08 16.25
C LEU A 276 -9.31 -21.59 16.38
N LYS A 277 -8.14 -22.09 16.82
CA LYS A 277 -7.89 -23.54 17.02
C LYS A 277 -8.89 -24.20 17.99
N LYS A 278 -9.55 -23.42 18.85
CA LYS A 278 -10.60 -23.89 19.76
C LYS A 278 -11.87 -24.35 19.03
N TYR A 279 -12.10 -23.86 17.82
CA TYR A 279 -13.34 -24.06 17.09
C TYR A 279 -13.07 -24.82 15.78
N PRO A 280 -13.62 -26.03 15.60
CA PRO A 280 -13.49 -26.75 14.34
C PRO A 280 -14.29 -26.05 13.23
N VAL A 281 -13.70 -25.99 12.03
CA VAL A 281 -14.39 -25.52 10.83
C VAL A 281 -15.50 -26.50 10.48
N GLN A 282 -16.72 -25.98 10.35
CA GLN A 282 -17.89 -26.72 9.91
C GLN A 282 -18.07 -26.58 8.41
N ASN A 283 -18.48 -27.64 7.74
CA ASN A 283 -18.94 -27.59 6.35
C ASN A 283 -20.46 -27.77 6.33
N VAL A 284 -21.19 -26.72 5.95
CA VAL A 284 -22.66 -26.66 5.98
C VAL A 284 -23.28 -26.79 4.59
N GLY A 285 -22.49 -27.19 3.58
CA GLY A 285 -22.96 -27.35 2.22
C GLY A 285 -21.89 -27.89 1.27
N SER A 286 -21.72 -27.24 0.12
CA SER A 286 -20.61 -27.54 -0.80
C SER A 286 -19.28 -27.06 -0.21
N SER A 287 -18.15 -27.37 -0.87
CA SER A 287 -16.80 -27.03 -0.40
C SER A 287 -16.55 -25.55 -0.06
N ILE A 288 -17.35 -24.63 -0.59
CA ILE A 288 -17.25 -23.20 -0.27
C ILE A 288 -18.03 -22.80 1.00
N HIS A 289 -18.93 -23.65 1.50
CA HIS A 289 -19.81 -23.38 2.64
C HIS A 289 -19.14 -23.78 3.96
N GLN A 290 -17.97 -23.20 4.21
CA GLN A 290 -17.20 -23.43 5.43
C GLN A 290 -17.31 -22.25 6.39
N GLU A 291 -17.62 -22.55 7.65
CA GLU A 291 -17.83 -21.56 8.70
C GLU A 291 -17.33 -22.03 10.06
N TYR A 292 -17.02 -21.09 10.94
CA TYR A 292 -16.78 -21.38 12.35
C TYR A 292 -18.08 -21.20 13.13
N TRP A 293 -18.26 -21.99 14.19
CA TRP A 293 -19.35 -21.79 15.15
C TRP A 293 -18.77 -21.30 16.46
N ILE A 294 -18.85 -19.99 16.70
CA ILE A 294 -18.40 -19.34 17.92
C ILE A 294 -19.63 -19.15 18.83
N PRO A 295 -19.64 -19.65 20.07
CA PRO A 295 -20.74 -19.41 21.00
C PRO A 295 -20.98 -17.91 21.20
N ALA A 296 -22.24 -17.48 21.26
CA ALA A 296 -22.59 -16.07 21.35
C ALA A 296 -22.00 -15.39 22.61
N GLU A 297 -21.88 -16.13 23.71
CA GLU A 297 -21.24 -15.72 24.95
C GLU A 297 -19.72 -15.46 24.80
N GLU A 298 -19.08 -16.07 23.82
CA GLU A 298 -17.65 -15.90 23.52
C GLU A 298 -17.38 -14.81 22.47
N LEU A 299 -18.43 -14.16 21.93
CA LEU A 299 -18.27 -13.12 20.90
C LEU A 299 -17.45 -11.91 21.38
N ALA A 300 -17.55 -11.55 22.66
CA ALA A 300 -16.70 -10.50 23.23
C ALA A 300 -15.21 -10.88 23.17
N GLN A 301 -14.88 -12.14 23.47
CA GLN A 301 -13.53 -12.66 23.37
C GLN A 301 -13.08 -12.78 21.91
N PHE A 302 -13.99 -13.16 21.01
CA PHE A 302 -13.74 -13.17 19.57
C PHE A 302 -13.35 -11.77 19.06
N ASN A 303 -14.12 -10.74 19.42
CA ASN A 303 -13.83 -9.35 19.03
C ASN A 303 -12.45 -8.88 19.53
N GLN A 304 -12.03 -9.28 20.73
CA GLN A 304 -10.69 -8.98 21.25
C GLN A 304 -9.57 -9.66 20.44
N ASN A 305 -9.88 -10.72 19.70
CA ASN A 305 -8.93 -11.45 18.84
C ASN A 305 -9.01 -10.98 17.38
N ILE A 306 -9.83 -9.97 17.04
CA ILE A 306 -9.81 -9.32 15.73
C ILE A 306 -8.56 -8.44 15.65
N VAL A 307 -7.79 -8.61 14.57
CA VAL A 307 -6.55 -7.87 14.32
C VAL A 307 -6.78 -6.80 13.25
N GLY A 308 -6.74 -5.54 13.66
CA GLY A 308 -7.07 -4.39 12.81
C GLY A 308 -8.57 -4.10 12.80
N LYS A 309 -9.06 -3.49 11.71
CA LYS A 309 -10.47 -3.13 11.54
C LYS A 309 -11.24 -4.18 10.74
N ILE A 310 -12.55 -4.25 10.99
CA ILE A 310 -13.52 -4.93 10.15
C ILE A 310 -13.74 -4.08 8.90
N GLU A 311 -13.37 -4.60 7.73
CA GLU A 311 -13.45 -3.85 6.47
C GLU A 311 -14.74 -4.20 5.73
N ILE A 312 -15.36 -3.22 5.08
CA ILE A 312 -16.42 -3.48 4.11
C ILE A 312 -15.76 -3.99 2.83
N PHE A 313 -16.03 -5.24 2.49
CA PHE A 313 -15.47 -5.92 1.32
C PHE A 313 -16.35 -5.73 0.08
N ALA A 314 -17.68 -5.83 0.22
CA ALA A 314 -18.65 -5.65 -0.86
C ALA A 314 -20.02 -5.25 -0.31
N GLU A 315 -20.85 -4.64 -1.16
CA GLU A 315 -22.21 -4.19 -0.83
C GLU A 315 -23.18 -4.67 -1.91
N TYR A 316 -24.38 -5.09 -1.48
CA TYR A 316 -25.45 -5.58 -2.35
C TYR A 316 -26.78 -4.96 -1.95
N GLN A 317 -27.48 -4.44 -2.95
CA GLN A 317 -28.81 -3.85 -2.86
C GLN A 317 -29.81 -4.73 -3.65
N PRO A 318 -31.13 -4.58 -3.44
CA PRO A 318 -32.17 -5.40 -4.09
C PRO A 318 -32.15 -5.33 -5.62
#